data_AF-A0A2T4MLM6-F1
#
_entry.id   AF-A0A2T4MLM6-F1
#
_cell.length_a   1.000
_cell.length_b   1.000
_cell.length_c   1.000
_cell.angle_alpha   90.00
_cell.angle_beta   90.00
_cell.angle_gamma   90.00
#
_symmetry.space_group_name_H-M   'P 1'
#
loop_
_entity.id
_entity.type
_entity.pdbx_description
1 polymer ?
#
loop_
_entity_poly.entity_id
_entity_poly.type
_entity_poly.pdbx_seq_one_letter_code
_entity_poly.pdbx_strand_id
1 'polypeptide(L)' 'MSEFEVVRLINEEKFIVNNAVEGAFQSNDYVEVLRVESPYQIIARVCEVYDKYIVCKTIDTSKVFYGEKVRILE' A
#
# COMPACT_ATOMS: atom_id res chain seq x y z
N MET A 1 -12.78 -10.58 -4.10
CA MET A 1 -11.36 -10.21 -3.96
C MET A 1 -11.35 -8.87 -3.28
N SER A 2 -10.68 -8.76 -2.14
CA SER A 2 -10.68 -7.52 -1.39
C SER A 2 -9.78 -6.52 -2.11
N GLU A 3 -10.36 -5.42 -2.57
CA GLU A 3 -9.62 -4.37 -3.25
C GLU A 3 -8.99 -3.45 -2.21
N PHE A 4 -7.68 -3.61 -2.03
CA PHE A 4 -6.89 -2.66 -1.26
C PHE A 4 -6.51 -1.48 -2.17
N GLU A 5 -6.50 -0.28 -1.61
CA GLU A 5 -6.39 0.98 -2.32
C GLU A 5 -5.74 2.03 -1.44
N VAL A 6 -4.92 2.89 -2.04
CA VAL A 6 -4.34 4.05 -1.38
C VAL A 6 -5.42 5.08 -1.09
N VAL A 7 -5.80 5.21 0.18
CA VAL A 7 -6.86 6.13 0.63
C VAL A 7 -6.30 7.46 1.15
N ARG A 8 -5.00 7.55 1.42
CA ARG A 8 -4.37 8.81 1.87
C ARG A 8 -2.86 8.82 1.65
N LEU A 9 -2.32 9.96 1.26
CA LEU A 9 -0.87 10.22 1.27
C LEU A 9 -0.50 10.95 2.58
N ILE A 10 0.54 10.49 3.26
CA ILE A 10 1.06 11.13 4.48
C ILE A 10 2.19 12.10 4.11
N ASN A 11 3.15 11.61 3.31
CA ASN A 11 4.25 12.38 2.76
C ASN A 11 4.75 11.69 1.48
N GLU A 12 5.95 12.06 1.00
CA GLU A 12 6.52 11.54 -0.25
C GLU A 12 6.80 10.03 -0.22
N GLU A 13 7.04 9.46 0.97
CA GLU A 13 7.43 8.05 1.14
C GLU A 13 6.34 7.21 1.83
N LYS A 14 5.37 7.83 2.53
CA LYS A 14 4.38 7.14 3.37
C LYS A 14 2.96 7.40 2.92
N PHE A 15 2.15 6.35 2.94
CA PHE A 15 0.74 6.38 2.55
C PHE A 15 -0.09 5.39 3.37
N ILE A 16 -1.41 5.53 3.30
CA ILE A 16 -2.38 4.70 4.01
C ILE A 16 -3.17 3.91 2.97
N VAL A 17 -3.34 2.62 3.25
CA VAL A 17 -4.15 1.69 2.46
C VAL A 17 -5.33 1.23 3.32
N ASN A 18 -6.53 1.14 2.74
CA ASN A 18 -7.67 0.55 3.44
C ASN A 18 -7.38 -0.91 3.81
N ASN A 19 -7.78 -1.32 5.01
CA ASN A 19 -7.68 -2.70 5.46
C ASN A 19 -9.10 -3.25 5.58
N ALA A 20 -9.63 -3.77 4.47
CA ALA A 20 -10.98 -4.30 4.41
C ALA A 20 -11.09 -5.74 4.96
N VAL A 21 -9.96 -6.39 5.25
CA VAL A 21 -9.90 -7.80 5.68
C VAL A 21 -9.01 -7.90 6.90
N GLU A 22 -9.60 -8.26 8.03
CA GLU A 22 -8.85 -8.52 9.25
C GLU A 22 -7.82 -9.65 9.02
N GLY A 23 -6.59 -9.44 9.47
CA GLY A 23 -5.49 -10.41 9.32
C GLY A 23 -4.85 -10.51 7.94
N ALA A 24 -5.25 -9.67 6.96
CA ALA A 24 -4.65 -9.71 5.62
C ALA A 24 -3.21 -9.18 5.55
N PHE A 25 -2.79 -8.36 6.53
CA PHE A 25 -1.46 -7.77 6.55
C PHE A 25 -0.81 -7.94 7.92
N GLN A 26 0.50 -8.14 7.90
CA GLN A 26 1.38 -8.10 9.05
C GLN A 26 2.42 -6.99 8.89
N SER A 27 2.97 -6.53 10.02
CA SER A 27 4.06 -5.57 9.99
C SER A 27 5.29 -6.20 9.33
N ASN A 28 5.95 -5.43 8.46
CA ASN A 28 7.05 -5.84 7.57
C ASN A 28 6.67 -6.64 6.33
N ASP A 29 5.39 -6.91 6.08
CA ASP A 29 4.95 -7.43 4.78
C ASP A 29 5.29 -6.44 3.67
N TYR A 30 5.40 -6.96 2.45
CA TYR A 30 5.57 -6.16 1.25
C TYR A 30 4.27 -6.11 0.46
N VAL A 31 4.00 -4.95 -0.12
CA VAL A 31 2.86 -4.71 -1.00
C VAL A 31 3.33 -4.07 -2.28
N GLU A 32 2.58 -4.34 -3.34
CA GLU A 32 2.76 -3.68 -4.63
C GLU A 32 1.63 -2.69 -4.87
N VAL A 33 2.01 -1.47 -5.22
CA VAL A 33 1.08 -0.45 -5.72
C VAL A 33 1.06 -0.53 -7.24
N LEU A 34 -0.13 -0.80 -7.77
CA LEU A 34 -0.39 -0.95 -9.19
C LEU A 34 -0.68 0.43 -9.79
N ARG A 35 0.25 0.92 -10.62
CA ARG A 35 0.04 2.15 -11.37
C ARG A 35 -0.84 1.90 -12.57
N VAL A 36 -1.83 2.77 -12.77
CA VAL A 36 -2.69 2.71 -13.98
C VAL A 36 -1.91 3.11 -15.23
N GLU A 37 -1.01 4.08 -15.10
CA GLU A 37 -0.30 4.69 -16.24
C GLU A 37 1.06 4.05 -16.55
N SER A 38 1.48 3.04 -15.78
CA SER A 38 2.81 2.43 -15.93
C SER A 38 2.79 0.93 -15.67
N PRO A 39 3.54 0.13 -16.47
CA PRO A 39 3.73 -1.28 -16.15
C PRO A 39 4.62 -1.50 -14.92
N TYR A 40 5.33 -0.46 -14.47
CA TYR A 40 6.19 -0.54 -13.29
C TYR A 40 5.37 -0.47 -12.00
N GLN A 41 5.60 -1.44 -11.14
CA GLN A 41 4.97 -1.55 -9.82
C GLN A 41 5.85 -0.89 -8.77
N ILE A 42 5.23 -0.22 -7.80
CA ILE A 42 5.95 0.34 -6.67
C ILE A 42 5.90 -0.67 -5.54
N ILE A 43 7.07 -0.99 -4.97
CA ILE A 43 7.14 -1.85 -3.79
C ILE A 43 7.14 -0.97 -2.54
N ALA A 44 6.26 -1.30 -1.59
CA ALA A 44 6.20 -0.66 -0.30
C ALA A 44 6.17 -1.69 0.82
N ARG A 45 6.66 -1.31 1.99
CA ARG A 45 6.65 -2.12 3.21
C ARG A 45 5.56 -1.67 4.15
N VAL A 46 4.80 -2.60 4.71
CA VAL A 46 3.84 -2.37 5.79
C VAL A 46 4.61 -2.00 7.05
N CYS A 47 4.41 -0.78 7.54
CA CYS A 47 5.06 -0.28 8.75
C CYS A 47 4.18 -0.48 9.98
N GLU A 48 2.88 -0.22 9.86
CA GLU A 48 1.92 -0.28 10.96
C GLU A 48 0.60 -0.86 10.46
N VAL A 49 -0.03 -1.71 11.26
CA VAL A 49 -1.31 -2.35 10.96
C VAL A 49 -2.34 -1.91 11.99
N TYR A 50 -3.47 -1.40 11.51
CA TYR A 50 -4.63 -1.04 12.30
C TYR A 50 -5.87 -1.79 11.79
N ASP A 51 -6.92 -1.81 12.59
CA ASP A 51 -8.16 -2.57 12.30
C ASP A 51 -8.77 -2.23 10.93
N LYS A 52 -8.68 -0.98 10.49
CA LYS A 52 -9.33 -0.47 9.26
C LYS A 52 -8.37 0.01 8.19
N TYR A 53 -7.09 0.12 8.49
CA TYR A 53 -6.09 0.59 7.54
C TYR A 53 -4.69 0.14 7.92
N ILE A 54 -3.79 0.20 6.97
CA ILE A 54 -2.36 -0.01 7.19
C ILE A 54 -1.58 1.22 6.74
N VAL A 55 -0.40 1.42 7.33
CA VAL A 55 0.55 2.45 6.91
C VAL A 55 1.68 1.78 6.16
N CYS A 56 1.92 2.20 4.93
CA CYS A 56 2.97 1.70 4.07
C CYS A 56 4.06 2.75 3.87
N LYS A 57 5.29 2.29 3.64
CA LYS A 57 6.42 3.12 3.23
C LYS A 57 7.02 2.58 1.93
N THR A 58 7.19 3.41 0.91
CA THR A 58 7.88 3.04 -0.33
C THR A 58 9.34 2.67 -0.04
N ILE A 59 9.87 1.69 -0.78
CA ILE A 59 11.28 1.28 -0.67
C ILE A 59 12.17 2.17 -1.53
N ASP A 60 11.63 2.67 -2.64
CA ASP A 60 12.30 3.52 -3.61
C ASP A 60 11.74 4.95 -3.60
N THR A 61 12.26 5.79 -4.48
CA THR A 61 11.80 7.17 -4.68
C THR A 61 10.56 7.25 -5.57
N SER A 62 9.82 6.14 -5.72
CA SER A 62 8.62 6.13 -6.54
C SER A 62 7.48 6.86 -5.86
N LYS A 63 6.83 7.75 -6.61
CA LYS A 63 5.67 8.49 -6.13
C LYS A 63 4.42 7.63 -6.20
N VAL A 64 3.71 7.53 -5.08
CA VAL A 64 2.40 6.87 -4.93
C VAL A 64 1.28 7.92 -5.01
N PHE A 65 0.15 7.54 -5.60
CA PHE A 65 -1.02 8.40 -5.76
C PHE A 65 -2.25 7.85 -5.06
N TYR A 66 -3.16 8.77 -4.70
CA TYR A 66 -4.48 8.41 -4.18
C TYR A 66 -5.25 7.58 -5.22
N GLY A 67 -5.92 6.53 -4.77
CA GLY A 67 -6.75 5.67 -5.60
C GLY A 67 -6.00 4.52 -6.28
N GLU A 68 -4.67 4.46 -6.16
CA GLU A 68 -3.91 3.33 -6.72
C GLU A 68 -4.25 2.04 -5.98
N LYS A 69 -4.41 0.95 -6.75
CA LYS A 69 -4.74 -0.37 -6.21
C LYS A 69 -3.50 -1.00 -5.59
N VAL A 70 -3.70 -1.75 -4.51
CA VAL A 70 -2.64 -2.39 -3.75
C VAL A 70 -2.89 -3.89 -3.68
N ARG A 71 -1.83 -4.68 -3.80
CA ARG A 71 -1.86 -6.13 -3.57
C ARG A 71 -0.74 -6.55 -2.63
N ILE A 72 -0.98 -7.62 -1.89
CA ILE A 72 0.04 -8.26 -1.05
C ILE A 72 1.03 -8.96 -1.98
N LEU A 73 2.33 -8.81 -1.69
CA LEU A 73 3.38 -9.56 -2.33
C LEU A 73 3.59 -10.85 -1.52
N GLU A 74 3.12 -11.99 -2.03
CA GLU A 74 3.36 -13.32 -1.42
C GLU A 74 4.79 -13.83 -1.63
#